data_AF-A0A7S3AGS2-F1
#
_entry.id   AF-A0A7S3AGS2-F1
#
_cell.length_a   1.000
_cell.length_b   1.000
_cell.length_c   1.000
_cell.angle_alpha   90.00
_cell.angle_beta   90.00
_cell.angle_gamma   90.00
#
_symmetry.space_group_name_H-M   'P 1'
#
loop_
_entity.id
_entity.type
_entity.pdbx_description
1 polymer ?
#
loop_
_entity_poly.entity_id
_entity_poly.type
_entity_poly.pdbx_seq_one_letter_code
_entity_poly.pdbx_strand_id
1 'polypeptide(L)'
;AGAAGLGGVDAQEMVGLLRMWDLLKLDPVMDGRRLEVGVSFVLGLARARCAESTVNILERRYAILRAPGPVIHGRAVAGAAGVAPHLRGCLIAQLNVLGRLVGDTSEISTPEELEAWVHARFNGLLGTLRKEWYEGWTVERSELLDGEGAGEAGGQVG
;
A
#
# COMPACT_ATOMS: atom_id res chain seq x y z
N ALA A 1 -12.47 -24.40 -5.92
CA ALA A 1 -12.63 -23.10 -6.61
C ALA A 1 -11.24 -22.48 -6.71
N GLY A 2 -10.75 -22.29 -7.94
CA GLY A 2 -9.33 -22.06 -8.22
C GLY A 2 -8.80 -20.74 -7.69
N ALA A 3 -7.64 -20.80 -7.06
CA ALA A 3 -6.83 -19.66 -6.66
C ALA A 3 -6.30 -18.95 -7.91
N ALA A 4 -6.89 -17.80 -8.24
CA ALA A 4 -6.30 -16.83 -9.16
C ALA A 4 -5.20 -16.07 -8.40
N GLY A 5 -4.04 -16.69 -8.22
CA GLY A 5 -2.87 -16.03 -7.68
C GLY A 5 -2.34 -15.03 -8.71
N LEU A 6 -2.49 -13.72 -8.46
CA LEU A 6 -1.86 -12.57 -9.14
C LEU A 6 -1.56 -12.63 -10.65
N GLY A 7 -2.20 -13.50 -11.42
CA GLY A 7 -1.99 -13.65 -12.85
C GLY A 7 -2.60 -12.47 -13.59
N GLY A 8 -1.84 -11.39 -13.73
CA GLY A 8 -2.16 -10.30 -14.66
C GLY A 8 -2.50 -8.94 -14.04
N VAL A 9 -2.16 -8.66 -12.77
CA VAL A 9 -2.23 -7.26 -12.29
C VAL A 9 -1.04 -6.49 -12.87
N ASP A 10 -1.30 -5.67 -13.89
CA ASP A 10 -0.31 -4.77 -14.47
C ASP A 10 0.15 -3.72 -13.43
N ALA A 11 1.46 -3.59 -13.25
CA ALA A 11 2.06 -2.66 -12.31
C ALA A 11 1.71 -1.21 -12.64
N GLN A 12 1.59 -0.86 -13.93
CA GLN A 12 1.18 0.49 -14.32
C GLN A 12 -0.27 0.77 -13.93
N GLU A 13 -1.15 -0.23 -14.08
CA GLU A 13 -2.53 -0.12 -13.64
C GLU A 13 -2.65 0.02 -12.12
N MET A 14 -1.86 -0.76 -11.37
CA MET A 14 -1.81 -0.64 -9.91
C MET A 14 -1.37 0.76 -9.45
N VAL A 15 -0.30 1.30 -10.05
CA VAL A 15 0.16 2.67 -9.76
C VAL A 15 -0.91 3.71 -10.11
N GLY A 16 -1.61 3.52 -11.23
CA GLY A 16 -2.71 4.38 -11.65
C GLY A 16 -3.87 4.39 -10.64
N LEU A 17 -4.26 3.22 -10.14
CA LEU A 17 -5.31 3.05 -9.15
C LEU A 17 -4.93 3.66 -7.80
N LEU A 18 -3.71 3.43 -7.31
CA LEU A 18 -3.21 4.05 -6.06
C LEU A 18 -3.20 5.57 -6.13
N ARG A 19 -2.68 6.13 -7.23
CA ARG A 19 -2.68 7.59 -7.43
C ARG A 19 -4.09 8.17 -7.44
N MET A 20 -5.02 7.49 -8.11
CA MET A 20 -6.43 7.93 -8.17
C MET A 20 -7.10 7.83 -6.79
N TRP A 21 -6.85 6.75 -6.04
CA TRP A 21 -7.31 6.57 -4.66
C TRP A 21 -6.86 7.71 -3.76
N ASP A 22 -5.57 8.06 -3.83
CA ASP A 22 -4.97 9.11 -3.02
C ASP A 22 -5.43 10.51 -3.42
N LEU A 23 -5.55 10.80 -4.72
CA LEU A 23 -5.99 12.10 -5.21
C LEU A 23 -7.46 12.37 -4.89
N LEU A 24 -8.31 11.36 -5.05
CA LEU A 24 -9.74 11.48 -4.80
C LEU A 24 -10.14 11.22 -3.35
N LYS A 25 -9.18 10.86 -2.48
CA LYS A 25 -9.40 10.54 -1.05
C LYS A 25 -10.55 9.55 -0.88
N LEU A 26 -10.46 8.43 -1.61
CA LEU A 26 -11.52 7.42 -1.63
C LEU A 26 -11.55 6.56 -0.36
N ASP A 27 -10.50 6.62 0.45
CA ASP A 27 -10.47 6.00 1.78
C ASP A 27 -11.61 6.56 2.66
N PRO A 28 -12.48 5.71 3.24
CA PRO A 28 -13.54 6.14 4.16
C PRO A 28 -13.04 6.97 5.34
N VAL A 29 -11.82 6.74 5.82
CA VAL A 29 -11.21 7.50 6.92
C VAL A 29 -10.91 8.95 6.51
N MET A 30 -10.82 9.20 5.20
CA MET A 30 -10.52 10.50 4.62
C MET A 30 -11.77 11.22 4.10
N ASP A 31 -12.98 10.79 4.48
CA ASP A 31 -14.25 11.37 4.03
C ASP A 31 -14.29 12.91 4.18
N GLY A 32 -13.77 13.44 5.28
CA GLY A 32 -13.70 14.89 5.53
C GLY A 32 -12.66 15.66 4.71
N ARG A 33 -11.83 14.97 3.90
CA ARG A 33 -10.80 15.55 3.04
C ARG A 33 -11.09 15.36 1.55
N ARG A 34 -12.27 14.83 1.22
CA ARG A 34 -12.69 14.67 -0.18
C ARG A 34 -12.82 16.02 -0.87
N LEU A 35 -12.58 16.02 -2.18
CA LEU A 35 -12.78 17.21 -3.01
C LEU A 35 -14.23 17.67 -2.91
N GLU A 36 -14.46 18.94 -2.58
CA GLU A 36 -15.81 19.53 -2.45
C GLU A 36 -16.64 19.38 -3.74
N VAL A 37 -15.98 19.52 -4.89
CA VAL A 37 -16.60 19.34 -6.22
C VAL A 37 -16.88 17.87 -6.57
N GLY A 38 -16.28 16.93 -5.83
CA GLY A 38 -16.48 15.49 -5.99
C GLY A 38 -15.86 14.86 -7.25
N VAL A 39 -15.90 13.54 -7.31
CA VAL A 39 -15.31 12.76 -8.42
C VAL A 39 -16.04 12.99 -9.74
N SER A 40 -17.35 13.20 -9.71
CA SER A 40 -18.17 13.46 -10.89
C SER A 40 -17.70 14.70 -11.66
N PHE A 41 -17.27 15.75 -10.94
CA PHE A 41 -16.71 16.94 -11.56
C PHE A 41 -15.37 16.65 -12.23
N VAL A 42 -14.48 15.89 -11.58
CA VAL A 42 -13.18 15.50 -12.16
C VAL A 42 -13.36 14.70 -13.45
N LEU A 43 -14.29 13.74 -13.46
CA LEU A 43 -14.62 12.97 -14.67
C LEU A 43 -15.28 13.83 -15.76
N GLY A 44 -16.16 14.77 -15.36
CA GLY A 44 -16.76 15.73 -16.29
C GLY A 44 -15.72 16.65 -16.93
N LEU A 45 -14.74 17.13 -16.16
CA LEU A 45 -13.63 17.94 -16.66
C LEU A 45 -12.74 17.15 -17.61
N ALA A 46 -12.44 15.88 -17.28
CA ALA A 46 -11.68 14.99 -18.15
C ALA A 46 -12.39 14.78 -19.50
N ARG A 47 -13.71 14.55 -19.49
CA ARG A 47 -14.52 14.45 -20.73
C ARG A 47 -14.44 15.70 -21.59
N ALA A 48 -14.36 16.87 -20.98
CA ALA A 48 -14.29 18.14 -21.70
C ALA A 48 -12.89 18.48 -22.23
N ARG A 49 -11.82 17.91 -21.66
CA ARG A 49 -10.44 18.38 -21.87
C ARG A 49 -9.44 17.32 -22.33
N CYS A 50 -9.78 16.04 -22.24
CA CYS A 50 -8.87 14.94 -22.54
C CYS A 50 -9.36 14.13 -23.74
N ALA A 51 -8.46 13.30 -24.29
CA ALA A 51 -8.83 12.31 -25.29
C ALA A 51 -9.76 11.24 -24.70
N GLU A 52 -10.62 10.69 -25.55
CA GLU A 52 -11.61 9.67 -25.16
C GLU A 52 -10.97 8.44 -24.49
N SER A 53 -9.80 8.00 -24.98
CA SER A 53 -9.05 6.89 -24.37
C SER A 53 -8.65 7.17 -22.92
N THR A 54 -8.25 8.40 -22.59
CA THR A 54 -7.91 8.81 -21.22
C THR A 54 -9.14 8.78 -20.32
N VAL A 55 -10.27 9.29 -20.82
CA VAL A 55 -11.54 9.28 -20.09
C VAL A 55 -11.97 7.85 -19.77
N ASN A 56 -11.93 6.96 -20.77
CA ASN A 56 -12.31 5.55 -20.60
C ASN A 56 -11.43 4.84 -19.55
N ILE A 57 -10.13 5.15 -19.50
CA ILE A 57 -9.21 4.63 -18.47
C ILE A 57 -9.62 5.14 -17.08
N LEU A 58 -9.89 6.44 -16.93
CA LEU A 58 -10.28 7.04 -15.65
C LEU A 58 -11.62 6.49 -15.15
N GLU A 59 -12.60 6.34 -16.03
CA GLU A 59 -13.92 5.78 -15.69
C GLU A 59 -13.81 4.31 -15.28
N ARG A 60 -13.04 3.51 -16.02
CA ARG A 60 -12.78 2.12 -15.66
C ARG A 60 -12.12 2.02 -14.29
N ARG A 61 -11.07 2.81 -14.04
CA ARG A 61 -10.37 2.83 -12.74
C ARG A 61 -11.31 3.26 -11.61
N TYR A 62 -12.12 4.29 -11.84
CA TYR A 62 -13.10 4.72 -10.87
C TYR A 62 -14.10 3.62 -10.54
N ALA A 63 -14.60 2.90 -11.54
CA ALA A 63 -15.52 1.78 -11.34
C ALA A 63 -14.90 0.68 -10.47
N ILE A 64 -13.62 0.34 -10.69
CA ILE A 64 -12.86 -0.61 -9.85
C ILE A 64 -12.78 -0.10 -8.41
N LEU A 65 -12.37 1.16 -8.21
CA LEU A 65 -12.21 1.73 -6.86
C LEU A 65 -13.54 1.89 -6.12
N ARG A 66 -14.66 2.00 -6.86
CA ARG A 66 -16.02 2.08 -6.33
C ARG A 66 -16.63 0.74 -5.98
N ALA A 67 -16.09 -0.35 -6.53
CA ALA A 67 -16.56 -1.70 -6.25
C ALA A 67 -16.42 -2.01 -4.75
N PRO A 68 -17.27 -2.92 -4.22
CA PRO A 68 -17.03 -3.51 -2.91
C PRO A 68 -15.59 -4.02 -2.80
N GLY A 69 -14.95 -3.74 -1.67
CA GLY A 69 -13.59 -4.16 -1.39
C GLY A 69 -13.50 -4.81 -0.01
N PRO A 70 -12.30 -5.28 0.37
CA PRO A 70 -12.12 -5.89 1.67
C PRO A 70 -12.26 -4.85 2.79
N VAL A 71 -12.71 -5.30 3.95
CA VAL A 71 -12.73 -4.49 5.18
C VAL A 71 -11.54 -4.89 6.02
N ILE A 72 -10.49 -4.07 5.99
CA ILE A 72 -9.23 -4.33 6.71
C ILE A 72 -9.21 -3.50 7.98
N HIS A 73 -9.38 -4.16 9.13
CA HIS A 73 -9.34 -3.47 10.42
C HIS A 73 -7.92 -3.07 10.79
N GLY A 74 -7.75 -1.86 11.32
CA GLY A 74 -6.42 -1.35 11.71
C GLY A 74 -5.70 -2.25 12.72
N ARG A 75 -6.43 -2.96 13.58
CA ARG A 75 -5.88 -3.94 14.54
C ARG A 75 -5.22 -5.15 13.86
N ALA A 76 -5.74 -5.59 12.72
CA ALA A 76 -5.17 -6.70 11.95
C ALA A 76 -3.78 -6.34 11.44
N VAL A 77 -3.63 -5.12 10.92
CA VAL A 77 -2.34 -4.61 10.44
C VAL A 77 -1.41 -4.21 11.58
N ALA A 78 -1.96 -3.69 12.69
CA ALA A 78 -1.17 -3.28 13.85
C ALA A 78 -0.48 -4.46 14.55
N GLY A 79 -1.11 -5.64 14.57
CA GLY A 79 -0.54 -6.86 15.11
C GLY A 79 0.28 -7.68 14.11
N ALA A 80 0.32 -7.29 12.84
CA ALA A 80 1.12 -7.98 11.83
C ALA A 80 2.62 -7.78 12.08
N ALA A 81 3.35 -8.88 12.22
CA ALA A 81 4.78 -8.86 12.49
C ALA A 81 5.56 -8.17 11.36
N GLY A 82 6.49 -7.29 11.72
CA GLY A 82 7.34 -6.59 10.75
C GLY A 82 6.64 -5.48 9.95
N VAL A 83 5.45 -5.02 10.34
CA VAL A 83 4.85 -3.81 9.75
C VAL A 83 5.13 -2.60 10.64
N ALA A 84 6.01 -1.71 10.19
CA ALA A 84 6.34 -0.49 10.93
C ALA A 84 5.11 0.43 11.09
N PRO A 85 4.91 1.09 12.26
CA PRO A 85 3.73 1.89 12.54
C PRO A 85 3.39 2.94 11.47
N HIS A 86 4.40 3.61 10.92
CA HIS A 86 4.24 4.66 9.92
C HIS A 86 3.82 4.12 8.54
N LEU A 87 4.01 2.83 8.26
CA LEU A 87 3.62 2.20 6.99
C LEU A 87 2.21 1.61 7.02
N ARG A 88 1.59 1.46 8.21
CA ARG A 88 0.32 0.75 8.38
C ARG A 88 -0.82 1.37 7.55
N GLY A 89 -0.94 2.69 7.56
CA GLY A 89 -1.97 3.38 6.76
C GLY A 89 -1.78 3.17 5.26
N CYS A 90 -0.54 3.28 4.78
CA CYS A 90 -0.20 3.03 3.38
C CYS A 90 -0.51 1.58 2.97
N LEU A 91 -0.12 0.62 3.80
CA LEU A 91 -0.39 -0.80 3.57
C LEU A 91 -1.91 -1.09 3.51
N ILE A 92 -2.70 -0.52 4.42
CA ILE A 92 -4.16 -0.67 4.39
C ILE A 92 -4.74 -0.15 3.07
N ALA A 93 -4.30 1.03 2.61
CA ALA A 93 -4.75 1.59 1.34
C ALA A 93 -4.37 0.70 0.15
N GLN A 94 -3.13 0.22 0.10
CA GLN A 94 -2.64 -0.66 -0.97
C GLN A 94 -3.41 -1.98 -1.02
N LEU A 95 -3.63 -2.62 0.13
CA LEU A 95 -4.40 -3.86 0.21
C LEU A 95 -5.88 -3.66 -0.14
N ASN A 96 -6.46 -2.50 0.21
CA ASN A 96 -7.80 -2.13 -0.21
C ASN A 96 -7.95 -2.02 -1.74
N VAL A 97 -6.95 -1.44 -2.41
CA VAL A 97 -6.92 -1.32 -3.87
C VAL A 97 -6.72 -2.70 -4.52
N LEU A 98 -5.76 -3.49 -4.02
CA LEU A 98 -5.50 -4.85 -4.51
C LEU A 98 -6.73 -5.74 -4.36
N GLY A 99 -7.39 -5.71 -3.20
CA GLY A 99 -8.60 -6.47 -2.94
C GLY A 99 -9.72 -6.14 -3.92
N ARG A 100 -9.96 -4.86 -4.19
CA ARG A 100 -10.96 -4.43 -5.19
C ARG A 100 -10.62 -4.89 -6.60
N LEU A 101 -9.34 -4.87 -6.97
CA LEU A 101 -8.89 -5.29 -8.29
C LEU A 101 -9.16 -6.78 -8.55
N VAL A 102 -9.06 -7.61 -7.51
CA VAL A 102 -9.36 -9.05 -7.58
C VAL A 102 -10.79 -9.39 -7.18
N GLY A 103 -11.64 -8.39 -6.95
CA GLY A 103 -13.04 -8.57 -6.56
C GLY A 103 -13.23 -9.19 -5.16
N ASP A 104 -12.26 -9.05 -4.28
CA ASP A 104 -12.34 -9.57 -2.92
C ASP A 104 -13.10 -8.63 -1.98
N THR A 105 -13.96 -9.22 -1.15
CA THR A 105 -14.83 -8.52 -0.20
C THR A 105 -14.67 -9.05 1.22
N SER A 106 -13.56 -9.72 1.51
CA SER A 106 -13.31 -10.34 2.81
C SER A 106 -13.22 -9.29 3.92
N GLU A 107 -13.70 -9.66 5.11
CA GLU A 107 -13.45 -8.89 6.32
C GLU A 107 -12.24 -9.49 7.05
N ILE A 108 -11.27 -8.65 7.37
CA ILE A 108 -9.97 -9.04 7.94
C ILE A 108 -9.80 -8.30 9.26
N SER A 109 -9.95 -9.04 10.35
CA SER A 109 -10.02 -8.54 11.72
C SER A 109 -8.79 -8.87 12.55
N THR A 110 -8.04 -9.92 12.20
CA THR A 110 -6.85 -10.37 12.96
C THR A 110 -5.56 -10.36 12.12
N PRO A 111 -4.38 -10.31 12.76
CA PRO A 111 -3.10 -10.43 12.06
C PRO A 111 -2.95 -11.74 11.29
N GLU A 112 -3.44 -12.84 11.85
CA GLU A 112 -3.34 -14.17 11.24
C GLU A 112 -4.22 -14.26 9.99
N GLU A 113 -5.43 -13.69 10.04
CA GLU A 113 -6.32 -13.56 8.88
C GLU A 113 -5.66 -12.73 7.77
N LEU A 114 -5.00 -11.63 8.15
CA LEU A 114 -4.28 -10.78 7.20
C LEU A 114 -3.15 -11.55 6.52
N GLU A 115 -2.30 -12.26 7.27
CA GLU A 115 -1.21 -13.04 6.71
C GLU A 115 -1.72 -14.15 5.79
N ALA A 116 -2.74 -14.90 6.23
CA ALA A 116 -3.35 -15.96 5.43
C ALA A 116 -3.99 -15.42 4.14
N TRP A 117 -4.72 -14.31 4.22
CA TRP A 117 -5.37 -13.67 3.08
C TRP A 117 -4.34 -13.16 2.07
N VAL A 118 -3.29 -12.45 2.54
CA VAL A 118 -2.24 -11.96 1.64
C VAL A 118 -1.46 -13.12 1.01
N HIS A 119 -1.18 -14.18 1.77
CA HIS A 119 -0.52 -15.35 1.24
C HIS A 119 -1.35 -16.02 0.13
N ALA A 120 -2.63 -16.25 0.39
CA ALA A 120 -3.53 -16.95 -0.53
C ALA A 120 -3.85 -16.13 -1.79
N ARG A 121 -3.98 -14.80 -1.69
CA ARG A 121 -4.42 -13.95 -2.81
C ARG A 121 -3.28 -13.24 -3.53
N PHE A 122 -2.18 -12.98 -2.83
CA PHE A 122 -1.07 -12.16 -3.33
C PHE A 122 0.29 -12.85 -3.21
N ASN A 123 0.31 -14.19 -3.23
CA ASN A 123 1.53 -15.01 -3.24
C ASN A 123 2.56 -14.61 -2.17
N GLY A 124 2.08 -14.24 -0.98
CA GLY A 124 2.95 -13.89 0.14
C GLY A 124 3.58 -12.49 0.05
N LEU A 125 2.93 -11.52 -0.61
CA LEU A 125 3.37 -10.12 -0.73
C LEU A 125 3.93 -9.52 0.57
N LEU A 126 3.30 -9.78 1.73
CA LEU A 126 3.80 -9.26 3.02
C LEU A 126 5.19 -9.79 3.38
N GLY A 127 5.53 -11.01 3.01
CA GLY A 127 6.87 -11.56 3.19
C GLY A 127 7.90 -10.82 2.32
N THR A 128 7.56 -10.53 1.07
CA THR A 128 8.41 -9.76 0.15
C THR A 128 8.61 -8.32 0.62
N LEU A 129 7.54 -7.66 1.05
CA LEU A 129 7.63 -6.29 1.58
C LEU A 129 8.48 -6.22 2.86
N ARG A 130 8.35 -7.19 3.77
CA ARG A 130 9.22 -7.27 4.96
C ARG A 130 10.69 -7.39 4.57
N LYS A 131 11.01 -8.24 3.59
CA LYS A 131 12.38 -8.35 3.08
C LYS A 131 12.87 -7.00 2.56
N GLU A 132 12.10 -6.32 1.72
CA GLU A 132 12.47 -5.00 1.21
C GLU A 132 12.67 -3.95 2.32
N TRP A 133 11.78 -3.91 3.31
CA TRP A 133 11.85 -2.93 4.40
C TRP A 133 13.04 -3.16 5.34
N TYR A 134 13.52 -4.39 5.50
CA TYR A 134 14.52 -4.74 6.50
C TYR A 134 15.86 -5.25 5.94
N GLU A 135 15.92 -5.82 4.74
CA GLU A 135 17.17 -6.27 4.10
C GLU A 135 18.03 -5.08 3.62
N GLY A 136 17.45 -3.89 3.44
CA GLY A 136 18.20 -2.65 3.23
C GLY A 136 18.72 -1.99 4.53
N TRP A 137 18.23 -2.41 5.71
CA TRP A 137 18.55 -1.77 6.99
C TRP A 137 19.74 -2.42 7.70
N THR A 138 20.11 -3.65 7.33
CA THR A 138 21.20 -4.42 7.96
C THR A 138 22.59 -4.13 7.39
N VAL A 139 22.70 -3.60 6.17
CA VAL A 139 24.02 -3.38 5.52
C VAL A 139 24.62 -2.02 5.90
N GLU A 140 23.85 -0.93 5.85
CA GLU A 140 24.42 0.43 6.05
C GLU A 140 24.67 0.80 7.52
N ARG A 141 24.02 0.13 8.48
CA ARG A 141 24.11 0.51 9.90
C ARG A 141 25.12 -0.31 10.72
N SER A 142 25.58 -1.45 10.21
CA SER A 142 26.71 -2.20 10.79
C SER A 142 28.00 -1.42 10.54
N GLU A 143 28.23 -0.97 9.31
CA GLU A 143 29.46 -0.25 8.94
C GLU A 143 29.63 1.10 9.66
N LEU A 144 28.54 1.72 10.11
CA LEU A 144 28.57 3.01 10.81
C LEU A 144 28.77 2.87 12.33
N LEU A 145 28.53 1.70 12.92
CA LEU A 145 28.72 1.43 14.34
C LEU A 145 29.99 0.62 14.63
N ASP A 146 30.58 -0.01 13.62
CA ASP A 146 31.89 -0.69 13.72
C ASP A 146 33.09 0.29 13.52
N GLY A 147 32.82 1.59 13.31
CA GLY A 147 33.84 2.63 13.07
C GLY A 147 34.25 3.50 14.27
N GLU A 148 33.54 3.45 15.41
CA GLU A 148 33.91 4.19 16.64
C GLU A 148 34.65 3.28 17.62
N GLY A 149 35.89 2.93 17.28
CA GLY A 149 36.69 2.01 18.08
C GLY A 149 38.19 2.12 17.89
N ALA A 150 38.78 3.33 17.87
CA ALA A 150 40.21 3.52 18.12
C ALA A 150 40.55 4.99 18.39
N GLY A 151 40.85 5.32 19.64
CA GLY A 151 41.32 6.65 20.04
C GLY A 151 41.50 6.76 21.55
N GLU A 152 42.32 5.88 22.12
CA GLU A 152 42.70 5.92 23.54
C GLU A 152 43.31 7.28 23.91
N ALA A 153 42.74 7.85 24.97
CA ALA A 153 43.34 8.93 25.74
C ALA A 153 44.45 8.37 26.64
N GLY A 154 45.68 8.84 26.44
CA GLY A 154 46.76 8.82 27.42
C GLY A 154 47.65 10.03 27.13
N GLY A 155 47.75 11.04 27.98
CA GLY A 155 47.90 10.96 29.43
C GLY A 155 49.35 11.32 29.75
N GLN A 156 49.61 12.63 29.75
CA GLN A 156 50.87 13.31 30.03
C GLN A 156 51.49 12.88 31.38
N VAL A 157 52.78 12.53 31.38
CA VAL A 157 53.61 12.44 32.60
C VAL A 157 55.05 12.87 32.30
N GLY A 158 55.55 13.87 33.03
CA GLY A 158 56.99 14.18 33.16
C GLY A 158 57.47 15.40 32.40
#